data_AF-A0A967K5F0-F1
#
_entry.id   AF-A0A967K5F0-F1
#
_cell.length_a   1.000
_cell.length_b   1.000
_cell.length_c   1.000
_cell.angle_alpha   90.00
_cell.angle_beta   90.00
_cell.angle_gamma   90.00
#
_symmetry.space_group_name_H-M   'P 1'
#
loop_
_entity.id
_entity.type
_entity.pdbx_description
1 polymer ?
#
loop_
_entity_poly.entity_id
_entity_poly.type
_entity_poly.pdbx_seq_one_letter_code
_entity_poly.pdbx_strand_id
1 'polypeptide(L)' 'CTQCGICAEGCPVGAIDSENSHIIDKEKCITCCACIKNCPQNARTFKQGPVKDAAIRLNKQYKERKEPIFFLA' A
#
# COMPACT_ATOMS: atom_id res chain seq x y z
N CYS A 1 8.89 15.36 -5.26
CA CYS A 1 7.48 15.72 -5.55
C CYS A 1 7.51 17.04 -6.32
N THR A 2 6.79 17.15 -7.43
CA THR A 2 6.65 18.39 -8.22
C THR A 2 5.23 18.94 -8.20
N GLN A 3 4.38 18.46 -7.28
CA GLN A 3 2.96 18.83 -7.17
C GLN A 3 2.12 18.57 -8.44
N CYS A 4 2.48 17.57 -9.25
CA CYS A 4 1.80 17.29 -10.53
C CYS A 4 0.36 16.75 -10.43
N GLY A 5 -0.20 16.55 -9.23
CA GLY A 5 -1.60 16.11 -9.05
C GLY A 5 -1.94 14.64 -9.35
N ILE A 6 -1.14 13.93 -10.16
CA ILE A 6 -1.42 12.54 -10.61
C ILE A 6 -1.78 11.58 -9.46
N CYS A 7 -1.13 11.71 -8.30
CA CYS A 7 -1.43 10.85 -7.16
C CYS A 7 -2.79 11.13 -6.51
N ALA A 8 -3.27 12.38 -6.54
CA ALA A 8 -4.57 12.76 -6.02
C ALA A 8 -5.68 12.28 -6.97
N GLU A 9 -5.51 12.51 -8.28
CA GLU A 9 -6.43 12.04 -9.33
C GLU A 9 -6.57 10.50 -9.32
N GLY A 10 -5.46 9.78 -9.18
CA GLY A 10 -5.46 8.32 -9.14
C GLY A 10 -5.90 7.70 -7.81
N CYS A 11 -6.30 8.50 -6.80
CA CYS A 11 -6.71 7.97 -5.50
C CYS A 11 -8.20 7.56 -5.53
N PRO A 12 -8.54 6.25 -5.45
CA PRO A 12 -9.93 5.81 -5.57
C PRO A 12 -10.83 6.23 -4.41
N VAL A 13 -10.25 6.70 -3.31
CA VAL A 13 -10.93 7.07 -2.06
C VAL A 13 -10.72 8.55 -1.70
N GLY A 14 -10.09 9.33 -2.59
CA GLY A 14 -9.87 10.76 -2.37
C GLY A 14 -9.08 11.09 -1.10
N ALA A 15 -8.12 10.25 -0.72
CA ALA A 15 -7.35 10.40 0.51
C ALA A 15 -6.17 11.39 0.40
N ILE A 16 -5.88 11.92 -0.78
CA ILE A 16 -4.75 12.83 -1.03
C ILE A 16 -5.31 14.20 -1.41
N ASP A 17 -4.79 15.24 -0.76
CA ASP A 17 -5.15 16.63 -1.07
C ASP A 17 -4.61 17.04 -2.47
N SER A 18 -5.46 17.70 -3.27
CA SER A 18 -5.13 18.09 -4.65
C SER A 18 -4.18 19.28 -4.73
N GLU A 19 -4.25 20.20 -3.77
CA GLU A 19 -3.43 21.42 -3.73
C GLU A 19 -2.09 21.18 -3.04
N ASN A 20 -2.06 20.24 -2.10
CA ASN A 20 -0.87 19.83 -1.37
C ASN A 20 -0.79 18.31 -1.26
N SER A 21 -0.13 17.70 -2.24
CA SER A 21 0.09 16.25 -2.28
C SER A 21 0.83 15.67 -1.06
N HIS A 22 1.45 16.48 -0.20
CA HIS A 22 2.05 15.97 1.04
C HIS A 22 1.02 15.58 2.10
N ILE A 23 -0.20 16.10 2.01
CA ILE A 23 -1.28 15.82 2.96
C ILE A 23 -2.02 14.55 2.51
N ILE A 24 -2.11 13.60 3.44
CA ILE A 24 -2.83 12.34 3.24
C ILE A 24 -3.75 12.11 4.43
N ASP A 25 -5.04 11.93 4.16
CA ASP A 25 -6.02 11.43 5.11
C ASP A 25 -5.77 9.93 5.34
N LYS A 26 -5.20 9.60 6.50
CA LYS A 26 -4.84 8.22 6.85
C LYS A 26 -6.06 7.36 7.16
N GLU A 27 -7.17 7.95 7.59
CA GLU A 27 -8.40 7.23 7.90
C GLU A 27 -9.11 6.78 6.63
N LYS A 28 -9.05 7.60 5.56
CA LYS A 28 -9.57 7.22 4.24
C LYS A 28 -8.63 6.29 3.46
N CYS A 29 -7.33 6.30 3.75
CA CYS A 29 -6.34 5.57 2.97
C CYS A 29 -6.48 4.05 3.13
N ILE A 30 -6.92 3.37 2.08
CA ILE A 30 -7.05 1.89 2.05
C ILE A 30 -5.75 1.14 1.70
N THR A 31 -4.61 1.84 1.66
CA THR A 31 -3.29 1.25 1.33
C THR A 31 -3.21 0.52 -0.03
N CYS A 32 -3.95 0.99 -1.05
CA CYS A 32 -3.94 0.37 -2.39
C CYS A 32 -2.67 0.61 -3.22
N CYS A 33 -1.76 1.49 -2.77
CA CYS A 33 -0.48 1.81 -3.41
C CYS A 33 -0.53 2.40 -4.84
N ALA A 34 -1.71 2.77 -5.36
CA ALA A 34 -1.84 3.41 -6.68
C ALA A 34 -1.00 4.71 -6.79
N CYS A 35 -1.02 5.55 -5.74
CA CYS A 35 -0.26 6.79 -5.69
C CYS A 35 1.26 6.61 -5.71
N ILE A 36 1.76 5.47 -5.24
CA ILE A 36 3.18 5.10 -5.29
C ILE A 36 3.53 4.67 -6.72
N LYS A 37 2.76 3.73 -7.28
CA LYS A 37 2.99 3.16 -8.61
C LYS A 37 2.94 4.22 -9.73
N ASN A 38 1.99 5.15 -9.64
CA ASN A 38 1.73 6.09 -10.72
C ASN A 38 2.56 7.38 -10.62
N CYS A 39 3.36 7.56 -9.56
CA CYS A 39 4.13 8.79 -9.39
C CYS A 39 5.37 8.80 -10.31
N PRO A 40 5.45 9.68 -11.33
CA PRO A 40 6.58 9.70 -12.26
C PRO A 40 7.89 10.13 -11.57
N GLN A 41 7.78 10.79 -10.41
CA GLN A 41 8.92 11.28 -9.63
C GLN A 41 9.36 10.30 -8.54
N ASN A 42 8.72 9.13 -8.41
CA ASN A 42 8.94 8.19 -7.31
C ASN A 42 8.93 8.85 -5.92
N ALA A 43 8.11 9.89 -5.76
CA ALA A 43 8.14 10.76 -4.58
C ALA A 43 7.37 10.19 -3.37
N ARG A 44 6.64 9.09 -3.55
CA ARG A 44 5.86 8.43 -2.50
C ARG A 44 6.44 7.04 -2.24
N THR A 45 6.45 6.65 -0.97
CA THR A 45 6.96 5.34 -0.53
C THR A 45 6.07 4.78 0.57
N PHE A 46 6.19 3.48 0.84
CA PHE A 46 5.58 2.84 1.99
C PHE A 46 6.63 2.67 3.10
N LYS A 47 6.24 2.87 4.37
CA LYS A 47 7.13 2.55 5.49
C LYS A 47 7.34 1.04 5.51
N GLN A 48 8.60 0.60 5.46
CA GLN A 48 8.91 -0.83 5.33
C GLN A 48 8.48 -1.68 6.54
N GLY A 49 8.29 -1.09 7.73
CA GLY A 49 8.07 -1.82 8.99
C GLY A 49 7.00 -2.92 8.92
N PRO A 50 5.71 -2.59 8.84
CA PRO A 50 4.64 -3.60 8.92
C PRO A 50 4.74 -4.70 7.85
N VAL A 51 5.15 -4.34 6.63
CA VAL A 51 5.29 -5.29 5.52
C VAL A 51 6.49 -6.21 5.75
N LYS A 52 7.64 -5.67 6.17
CA LYS A 52 8.84 -6.44 6.48
C LYS A 52 8.60 -7.38 7.66
N ASP A 53 7.92 -6.92 8.70
CA ASP A 53 7.59 -7.73 9.87
C ASP A 53 6.64 -8.87 9.51
N ALA A 54 5.63 -8.60 8.67
CA ALA A 54 4.75 -9.62 8.12
C ALA A 54 5.54 -10.65 7.29
N ALA A 55 6.46 -10.20 6.43
CA ALA A 55 7.31 -11.09 5.64
C ALA A 55 8.19 -11.99 6.53
N ILE A 56 8.83 -11.43 7.57
CA ILE A 56 9.63 -12.21 8.53
C ILE A 56 8.77 -13.26 9.22
N ARG A 57 7.59 -12.87 9.73
CA ARG A 57 6.65 -13.78 10.40
C ARG A 57 6.23 -14.93 9.47
N LEU A 58 5.84 -14.61 8.24
CA LEU A 58 5.37 -15.59 7.28
C LEU A 58 6.48 -16.60 6.92
N ASN A 59 7.68 -16.11 6.60
CA ASN A 59 8.82 -16.96 6.27
C ASN A 59 9.28 -17.82 7.45
N LYS A 60 9.14 -17.33 8.69
CA LYS A 60 9.48 -18.09 9.89
C LYS A 60 8.46 -19.18 10.22
N GLN A 61 7.16 -18.88 10.11
CA GLN A 61 6.08 -19.78 10.56
C GLN A 61 5.58 -20.74 9.47
N TYR A 62 5.69 -20.34 8.20
CA TYR A 62 5.10 -21.05 7.05
C TYR A 62 6.14 -21.30 5.96
N LYS A 63 7.32 -21.77 6.37
CA LYS A 63 8.42 -22.06 5.45
C LYS A 63 8.11 -23.21 4.50
N GLU A 64 7.42 -24.24 5.01
CA GLU A 64 7.03 -25.41 4.24
C GLU A 64 5.63 -25.24 3.63
N ARG A 65 5.44 -25.73 2.40
CA ARG A 65 4.13 -25.75 1.72
C ARG A 65 3.16 -26.65 2.51
N LYS A 66 1.96 -26.14 2.78
CA LYS A 66 0.86 -26.91 3.38
C LYS A 66 -0.13 -27.33 2.30
N GLU A 67 -0.55 -28.59 2.32
CA GLU A 67 -1.59 -29.07 1.42
C GLU A 67 -2.99 -28.61 1.88
N PRO A 68 -3.94 -28.41 0.95
CA PRO A 68 -5.30 -27.97 1.30
C PRO A 68 -6.02 -28.97 2.20
N ILE A 69 -6.78 -28.47 3.17
CA ILE A 69 -7.72 -29.28 3.97
C ILE A 69 -9.13 -28.93 3.49
N PHE A 70 -9.87 -29.92 3.02
CA PHE A 70 -11.25 -29.75 2.56
C PHE A 70 -12.23 -29.94 3.72
N PHE A 71 -13.08 -28.96 3.95
CA PHE A 71 -14.19 -29.04 4.90
C PHE A 71 -15.47 -29.29 4.12
N LEU A 72 -15.61 -30.51 3.60
CA LEU A 72 -16.86 -30.96 2.97
C LEU A 72 -17.79 -31.46 4.08
N ALA A 73 -19.00 -30.89 4.14
CA ALA A 73 -20.09 -31.34 5.00
C ALA A 73 -20.78 -32.58 4.42
#